data_AF-W3V9S8-F1
#
_entry.id   AF-W3V9S8-F1
#
_cell.length_a   1.000
_cell.length_b   1.000
_cell.length_c   1.000
_cell.angle_alpha   90.00
_cell.angle_beta   90.00
_cell.angle_gamma   90.00
#
_symmetry.space_group_name_H-M   'P 1'
#
loop_
_entity.id
_entity.type
_entity.pdbx_description
1 polymer ?
#
loop_
_entity_poly.entity_id
_entity_poly.type
_entity_poly.pdbx_seq_one_letter_code
_entity_poly.pdbx_strand_id
1 'polypeptide(L)' 'MADMIYMTIKGKKQGLISAGCSSVDSIGNKYQANHFDQILVYSLSHAIT' A
#
# COMPACT_ATOMS: atom_id res chain seq x y z
N MET A 1 12.87 -9.37 11.93
CA MET A 1 11.44 -9.13 11.70
C MET A 1 11.37 -7.93 10.79
N ALA A 2 10.78 -8.03 9.60
CA ALA A 2 10.66 -6.87 8.73
C ALA A 2 9.44 -6.08 9.21
N ASP A 3 9.62 -4.80 9.53
CA ASP A 3 8.51 -3.89 9.75
C ASP A 3 7.72 -3.76 8.45
N MET A 4 6.45 -4.17 8.49
CA MET A 4 5.57 -4.02 7.34
C MET A 4 5.17 -2.56 7.22
N ILE A 5 5.52 -1.95 6.08
CA ILE A 5 5.16 -0.57 5.78
C ILE A 5 3.94 -0.59 4.86
N TYR A 6 2.96 0.27 5.14
CA TYR A 6 1.76 0.42 4.32
C TYR A 6 1.57 1.87 3.91
N MET A 7 1.08 2.09 2.70
CA MET A 7 0.90 3.43 2.14
C MET A 7 -0.50 3.63 1.58
N THR A 8 -1.13 4.74 1.96
CA THR A 8 -2.39 5.21 1.38
C THR A 8 -2.13 6.40 0.46
N ILE A 9 -2.59 6.32 -0.78
CA ILE A 9 -2.48 7.42 -1.75
C ILE A 9 -3.89 7.92 -2.08
N LYS A 10 -4.13 9.21 -1.87
CA LYS A 10 -5.38 9.88 -2.27
C LYS A 10 -5.08 10.99 -3.27
N GLY A 11 -5.48 10.78 -4.52
CA GLY A 11 -5.37 11.76 -5.58
C GLY A 11 -6.55 12.74 -5.56
N LYS A 12 -6.28 14.02 -5.87
CA LYS A 12 -7.32 15.05 -5.95
C LYS A 12 -8.39 14.76 -7.02
N LYS A 13 -8.00 14.12 -8.13
CA LYS A 13 -8.92 13.75 -9.23
C LYS A 13 -9.37 12.29 -9.17
N GLN A 14 -8.51 11.40 -8.69
CA GLN A 14 -8.70 9.94 -8.75
C GLN A 14 -9.25 9.34 -7.45
N GLY A 15 -9.46 10.15 -6.40
CA GLY A 15 -9.93 9.63 -5.12
C GLY A 15 -8.88 8.75 -4.45
N LEU A 16 -9.30 7.64 -3.86
CA LEU A 16 -8.42 6.70 -3.17
C LEU A 16 -7.69 5.81 -4.18
N ILE A 17 -6.48 6.20 -4.57
CA ILE A 17 -5.66 5.47 -5.55
C ILE A 17 -5.22 4.12 -4.99
N SER A 18 -4.99 4.03 -3.68
CA SER A 18 -4.59 2.77 -3.03
C SER A 18 -5.75 1.78 -2.83
N ALA A 19 -6.96 2.11 -3.26
CA ALA A 19 -8.12 1.24 -3.09
C ALA A 19 -7.90 -0.13 -3.76
N GLY A 20 -8.12 -1.20 -3.00
CA GLY A 20 -7.93 -2.58 -3.47
C GLY A 20 -6.49 -3.00 -3.80
N CYS A 21 -5.46 -2.19 -3.49
CA CYS A 21 -4.07 -2.53 -3.82
C CYS A 21 -3.49 -3.70 -3.00
N SER A 22 -4.11 -4.07 -1.87
CA SER A 22 -3.76 -5.29 -1.12
C SER A 22 -4.81 -6.38 -1.26
N SER A 23 -5.62 -6.36 -2.31
CA SER A 23 -6.57 -7.42 -2.66
C SER A 23 -5.86 -8.65 -3.26
N VAL A 24 -6.57 -9.78 -3.29
CA VAL A 24 -6.10 -11.01 -3.98
C VAL A 24 -5.91 -10.74 -5.48
N ASP A 25 -6.79 -9.94 -6.08
CA ASP A 25 -6.70 -9.57 -7.50
C ASP A 25 -5.46 -8.73 -7.82
N SER A 26 -4.92 -8.00 -6.83
CA SER A 26 -3.75 -7.13 -7.00
C SER A 26 -2.43 -7.84 -6.67
N ILE A 27 -2.33 -8.47 -5.49
CA ILE A 27 -1.06 -9.04 -4.99
C ILE A 27 -1.13 -10.55 -4.67
N GLY A 28 -2.21 -11.23 -5.07
CA GLY A 28 -2.37 -12.68 -4.95
C GLY A 28 -2.23 -13.18 -3.52
N ASN A 29 -1.39 -14.20 -3.33
CA ASN A 29 -1.15 -14.83 -2.03
C ASN A 29 -0.56 -13.90 -0.95
N LYS A 30 -0.07 -12.72 -1.34
CA LYS A 30 0.45 -11.70 -0.41
C LYS A 30 -0.63 -10.75 0.10
N TYR A 31 -1.89 -10.97 -0.28
CA TYR A 31 -3.08 -10.27 0.19
C TYR A 31 -3.06 -10.03 1.71
N GLN A 32 -3.54 -8.86 2.12
CA GLN A 32 -3.63 -8.45 3.52
C GLN A 32 -5.02 -7.91 3.83
N ALA A 33 -5.85 -8.69 4.54
CA ALA A 33 -7.24 -8.34 4.84
C ALA A 33 -7.37 -6.99 5.59
N ASN A 34 -6.52 -6.78 6.59
CA ASN A 34 -6.56 -5.57 7.42
C ASN A 34 -6.00 -4.32 6.72
N HIS A 35 -5.38 -4.49 5.54
CA HIS A 35 -4.73 -3.41 4.78
C HIS A 35 -5.22 -3.35 3.33
N PHE A 36 -6.45 -3.81 3.07
CA PHE A 36 -7.03 -3.99 1.73
C PHE A 36 -6.83 -2.80 0.78
N ASP A 37 -7.08 -1.59 1.27
CA ASP A 37 -6.97 -0.32 0.52
C ASP A 37 -5.63 0.41 0.73
N GLN A 38 -4.60 -0.32 1.15
CA GLN A 38 -3.26 0.21 1.34
C GLN A 38 -2.29 -0.55 0.45
N ILE A 39 -1.22 0.12 0.04
CA ILE A 39 -0.14 -0.48 -0.75
C ILE A 39 0.88 -1.07 0.23
N LEU A 40 1.23 -2.34 0.06
CA LEU A 40 2.32 -2.98 0.80
C LEU A 40 3.67 -2.45 0.28
N VAL A 41 4.45 -1.81 1.15
CA VAL A 41 5.75 -1.21 0.82
C VAL A 41 6.88 -2.08 1.38
N TYR A 42 7.78 -2.52 0.50
CA TYR A 42 8.91 -3.37 0.89
C TYR A 42 10.09 -2.59 1.49
N SER A 43 10.32 -1.36 1.05
CA SER A 43 11.40 -0.51 1.52
C SER A 43 11.06 0.96 1.28
N LEU A 44 11.43 1.83 2.23
CA LEU A 44 11.31 3.27 2.11
C LEU A 44 12.71 3.89 2.27
N SER A 45 13.09 4.78 1.36
CA SER A 45 14.31 5.57 1.45
C SER A 45 13.93 7.04 1.30
N HIS A 46 14.35 7.87 2.26
CA HIS A 46 14.03 9.30 2.31
C HIS A 46 15.18 10.07 2.96
N ALA A 47 15.50 11.24 2.42
CA ALA A 47 16.48 12.15 2.98
C ALA A 47 15.89 13.57 3.00
N ILE A 48 16.11 14.29 4.09
CA ILE A 48 15.79 15.72 4.21
C ILE A 48 17.12 16.43 4.43
N THR A 49 17.42 17.39 3.56
CA THR A 49 18.62 18.25 3.61
C THR A 49 18.21 19.69 3.75
#